data_AF-A0AA42AYY0-F1
#
_entry.id   AF-A0AA42AYY0-F1
#
_cell.length_a   1.000
_cell.length_b   1.000
_cell.length_c   1.000
_cell.angle_alpha   90.00
_cell.angle_beta   90.00
_cell.angle_gamma   90.00
#
_symmetry.space_group_name_H-M   'P 1'
#
loop_
_entity.id
_entity.type
_entity.pdbx_description
1 polymer ?
#
loop_
_entity_poly.entity_id
_entity_poly.type
_entity_poly.pdbx_seq_one_letter_code
_entity_poly.pdbx_strand_id
1 'polypeptide(L)'
;NAGVRKCSILALQNLYEVDDNVPSLGLFTERFSRRMIELADDIDVSVSVCAIGLLKQLLRHQLLSDEDLGPLYDLLIDEPPEIRRAIGALVNDHLIAQKFSTLQGDEGDSSDVHLGRFLQILREFSTDPILITYVIDDVFDYMKALKDWKYIVSMLLDEKPGKDFTDMDATNLVRLLHASAKKAVGERIVPATDNRKQYYNKAQKEALEINRRDITLAMMNNYPKLLPKYMADKDKVSPLVEIILSMNLELYSLKRQEQNFEKVLWFTKEAFFKHGEKEPLRSCVKALSFCSTESQGELQDCANTKLKELEDELITKLKSAMKQVEGGDDDYSFLVNLKRLYELHLAKFVPIETLYEEFVRILEGNRNMDDE
;
A
#
# COMPACT_ATOMS: atom_id res chain seq x y z
N ASN A 1 -33.62 -7.25 -20.35
CA ASN A 1 -34.22 -6.38 -19.33
C ASN A 1 -33.50 -6.64 -18.02
N ALA A 2 -32.85 -5.63 -17.42
CA ALA A 2 -32.04 -5.79 -16.21
C ALA A 2 -32.86 -6.28 -15.01
N GLY A 3 -34.08 -5.77 -14.81
CA GLY A 3 -34.96 -6.19 -13.72
C GLY A 3 -35.29 -7.69 -13.78
N VAL A 4 -35.54 -8.22 -14.98
CA VAL A 4 -35.80 -9.66 -15.17
C VAL A 4 -34.57 -10.49 -14.78
N ARG A 5 -33.37 -10.10 -15.25
CA ARG A 5 -32.12 -10.81 -14.91
C ARG A 5 -31.87 -10.80 -13.41
N LYS A 6 -32.00 -9.64 -12.77
CA LYS A 6 -31.85 -9.47 -11.33
C LYS A 6 -32.83 -10.36 -10.56
N CYS A 7 -34.11 -10.37 -10.92
CA CYS A 7 -35.12 -11.22 -10.28
C CYS A 7 -34.78 -12.71 -10.42
N SER A 8 -34.31 -13.16 -11.58
CA SER A 8 -33.87 -14.54 -11.77
C SER A 8 -32.68 -14.90 -10.87
N ILE A 9 -31.69 -14.02 -10.76
CA ILE A 9 -30.52 -14.24 -9.90
C ILE A 9 -30.94 -14.31 -8.43
N LEU A 10 -31.76 -13.37 -7.95
CA LEU A 10 -32.26 -13.37 -6.58
C LEU A 10 -33.08 -14.63 -6.26
N ALA A 11 -33.88 -15.12 -7.22
CA ALA A 11 -34.61 -16.36 -7.04
C ALA A 11 -33.66 -17.56 -6.91
N LEU A 12 -32.59 -17.63 -7.72
CA LEU A 12 -31.55 -18.64 -7.55
C LEU A 12 -30.85 -18.51 -6.20
N GLN A 13 -30.53 -17.30 -5.76
CA GLN A 13 -29.89 -17.10 -4.46
C GLN A 13 -30.71 -17.66 -3.30
N ASN A 14 -32.02 -17.42 -3.31
CA ASN A 14 -32.93 -17.96 -2.30
C ASN A 14 -32.99 -19.50 -2.36
N LEU A 15 -32.86 -20.10 -3.55
CA LEU A 15 -32.83 -21.56 -3.69
C LEU A 15 -31.55 -22.16 -3.13
N TYR A 16 -30.38 -21.58 -3.41
CA TYR A 16 -29.08 -22.05 -2.91
C TYR A 16 -28.81 -21.68 -1.45
N GLU A 17 -29.56 -20.74 -0.88
CA GLU A 17 -29.48 -20.41 0.57
C GLU A 17 -29.99 -21.56 1.44
N VAL A 18 -30.90 -22.39 0.93
CA VAL A 18 -31.43 -23.56 1.63
C VAL A 18 -30.64 -24.81 1.24
N ASP A 19 -29.80 -25.29 2.16
CA ASP A 19 -28.87 -26.42 1.93
C ASP A 19 -29.57 -27.67 1.38
N ASP A 20 -30.79 -27.97 1.83
CA ASP A 20 -31.58 -29.14 1.39
C ASP A 20 -31.93 -29.11 -0.12
N ASN A 21 -31.94 -27.93 -0.74
CA ASN A 21 -32.21 -27.79 -2.17
C ASN A 21 -30.99 -28.17 -3.02
N VAL A 22 -29.77 -27.98 -2.50
CA VAL A 22 -28.52 -28.05 -3.26
C VAL A 22 -28.36 -29.37 -4.05
N PRO A 23 -28.63 -30.57 -3.47
CA PRO A 23 -28.50 -31.83 -4.21
C PRO A 23 -29.39 -31.90 -5.46
N SER A 24 -30.56 -31.25 -5.44
CA SER A 24 -31.50 -31.23 -6.57
C SER A 24 -31.11 -30.24 -7.68
N LEU A 25 -30.22 -29.29 -7.39
CA LEU A 25 -29.82 -28.23 -8.30
C LEU A 25 -28.53 -28.54 -9.07
N GLY A 26 -27.88 -29.68 -8.83
CA GLY A 26 -26.59 -30.03 -9.45
C GLY A 26 -26.57 -29.89 -10.97
N LEU A 27 -27.47 -30.60 -11.68
CA LEU A 27 -27.55 -30.56 -13.16
C LEU A 27 -27.89 -29.17 -13.70
N PHE A 28 -28.70 -28.41 -12.96
CA PHE A 28 -29.02 -27.03 -13.34
C PHE A 28 -27.78 -26.15 -13.23
N THR A 29 -27.06 -26.26 -12.11
CA THR A 29 -25.82 -25.51 -11.88
C THR A 29 -24.79 -25.83 -12.94
N GLU A 30 -24.52 -27.12 -13.21
CA GLU A 30 -23.55 -27.55 -14.22
C GLU A 30 -23.86 -26.95 -15.60
N ARG A 31 -25.15 -26.90 -15.98
CA ARG A 31 -25.56 -26.37 -17.28
C ARG A 31 -25.46 -24.85 -17.39
N PHE A 32 -25.69 -24.12 -16.30
CA PHE A 32 -25.86 -22.67 -16.32
C PHE A 32 -24.76 -21.89 -15.58
N SER A 33 -23.82 -22.55 -14.91
CA SER A 33 -22.72 -21.95 -14.14
C SER A 33 -21.95 -20.91 -14.94
N ARG A 34 -21.56 -21.25 -16.18
CA ARG A 34 -20.89 -20.31 -17.10
C ARG A 34 -21.69 -19.02 -17.28
N ARG A 35 -23.00 -19.11 -17.47
CA ARG A 35 -23.84 -17.92 -17.63
C ARG A 35 -23.98 -17.14 -16.32
N MET A 36 -23.96 -17.82 -15.18
CA MET A 36 -23.95 -17.15 -13.87
C MET A 36 -22.65 -16.37 -13.64
N ILE A 37 -21.51 -16.91 -14.09
CA ILE A 37 -20.20 -16.23 -14.06
C ILE A 37 -20.22 -15.01 -14.98
N GLU A 38 -20.69 -15.16 -16.22
CA GLU A 38 -20.82 -14.03 -17.17
C GLU A 38 -21.74 -12.92 -16.67
N LEU A 39 -22.69 -13.22 -15.78
CA LEU A 39 -23.57 -12.21 -15.17
C LEU A 39 -22.87 -11.36 -14.11
N ALA A 40 -21.68 -11.74 -13.64
CA ALA A 40 -20.87 -10.91 -12.75
C ALA A 40 -20.28 -9.69 -13.48
N ASP A 41 -20.13 -9.76 -14.79
CA ASP A 41 -19.72 -8.66 -15.69
C ASP A 41 -20.92 -8.16 -16.52
N ASP A 42 -22.08 -7.98 -15.86
CA ASP A 42 -23.27 -7.43 -16.51
C ASP A 42 -23.17 -5.90 -16.63
N ILE A 43 -23.73 -5.36 -17.72
CA ILE A 43 -23.80 -3.91 -17.95
C ILE A 43 -24.54 -3.14 -16.85
N ASP A 44 -25.46 -3.80 -16.13
CA ASP A 44 -26.15 -3.22 -14.99
C ASP A 44 -25.44 -3.60 -13.69
N VAL A 45 -24.84 -2.62 -13.02
CA VAL A 45 -24.12 -2.78 -11.74
C VAL A 45 -24.91 -3.59 -10.72
N SER A 46 -26.22 -3.38 -10.64
CA SER A 46 -27.05 -4.07 -9.64
C SER A 46 -27.31 -5.54 -9.99
N VAL A 47 -27.26 -5.89 -11.27
CA VAL A 47 -27.29 -7.29 -11.74
C VAL A 47 -25.95 -7.96 -11.42
N SER A 48 -24.83 -7.30 -11.74
CA SER A 48 -23.47 -7.78 -11.46
C SER A 48 -23.26 -8.09 -9.99
N VAL A 49 -23.59 -7.15 -9.10
CA VAL A 49 -23.47 -7.34 -7.65
C VAL A 49 -24.33 -8.51 -7.16
N CYS A 50 -25.56 -8.66 -7.68
CA CYS A 50 -26.40 -9.81 -7.36
C CYS A 50 -25.78 -11.12 -7.88
N ALA A 51 -25.24 -11.14 -9.10
CA ALA A 51 -24.60 -12.33 -9.67
C ALA A 51 -23.39 -12.76 -8.84
N ILE A 52 -22.56 -11.81 -8.42
CA ILE A 52 -21.40 -12.07 -7.54
C ILE A 52 -21.85 -12.69 -6.21
N GLY A 53 -22.94 -12.18 -5.63
CA GLY A 53 -23.54 -12.79 -4.44
C GLY A 53 -23.99 -14.23 -4.65
N LEU A 54 -24.49 -14.56 -5.86
CA LEU A 54 -24.87 -15.94 -6.23
C LEU A 54 -23.62 -16.82 -6.35
N LEU A 55 -22.58 -16.34 -7.04
CA LEU A 55 -21.31 -17.08 -7.19
C LEU A 55 -20.69 -17.40 -5.82
N LYS A 56 -20.76 -16.47 -4.87
CA LYS A 56 -20.34 -16.71 -3.48
C LYS A 56 -21.07 -17.91 -2.84
N GLN A 57 -22.38 -18.05 -3.06
CA GLN A 57 -23.13 -19.22 -2.55
C GLN A 57 -22.73 -20.50 -3.27
N LEU A 58 -22.54 -20.46 -4.59
CA LEU A 58 -22.11 -21.63 -5.36
C LEU A 58 -20.73 -22.13 -4.92
N LEU A 59 -19.79 -21.21 -4.65
CA LEU A 59 -18.46 -21.55 -4.12
C LEU A 59 -18.55 -22.16 -2.72
N ARG A 60 -19.39 -21.61 -1.84
CA ARG A 60 -19.64 -22.18 -0.50
C ARG A 60 -20.10 -23.63 -0.59
N HIS A 61 -20.90 -23.95 -1.59
CA HIS A 61 -21.42 -25.30 -1.86
C HIS A 61 -20.50 -26.16 -2.74
N GLN A 62 -19.30 -25.69 -3.09
CA GLN A 62 -18.33 -26.40 -3.94
C GLN A 62 -18.91 -26.77 -5.32
N LEU A 63 -19.84 -25.96 -5.82
CA LEU A 63 -20.47 -26.13 -7.14
C LEU A 63 -19.71 -25.40 -8.26
N LEU A 64 -18.72 -24.59 -7.89
CA LEU A 64 -17.77 -23.95 -8.80
C LEU A 64 -16.35 -24.35 -8.37
N SER A 65 -15.47 -24.46 -9.35
CA SER A 65 -14.05 -24.73 -9.13
C SER A 65 -13.24 -23.45 -8.95
N ASP A 66 -12.02 -23.56 -8.42
CA ASP A 66 -11.11 -22.42 -8.31
C ASP A 66 -10.74 -21.85 -9.70
N GLU A 67 -10.74 -22.68 -10.75
CA GLU A 67 -10.47 -22.25 -12.12
C GLU A 67 -11.56 -21.31 -12.67
N ASP A 68 -12.79 -21.44 -12.17
CA ASP A 68 -13.92 -20.58 -12.53
C ASP A 68 -13.80 -19.16 -11.96
N LEU A 69 -12.89 -18.93 -11.01
CA LEU A 69 -12.65 -17.62 -10.37
C LEU A 69 -11.74 -16.70 -11.18
N GLY A 70 -10.92 -17.24 -12.08
CA GLY A 70 -9.94 -16.47 -12.86
C GLY A 70 -10.54 -15.22 -13.51
N PRO A 71 -11.64 -15.34 -14.29
CA PRO A 71 -12.30 -14.18 -14.91
C PRO A 71 -12.89 -13.16 -13.91
N LEU A 72 -13.16 -13.56 -12.67
CA LEU A 72 -13.70 -12.68 -11.64
C LEU A 72 -12.64 -11.79 -11.00
N TYR A 73 -11.36 -12.14 -11.12
CA TYR A 73 -10.27 -11.32 -10.59
C TYR A 73 -10.11 -10.00 -11.35
N ASP A 74 -10.47 -9.95 -12.64
CA ASP A 74 -10.52 -8.70 -13.40
C ASP A 74 -11.54 -7.71 -12.82
N LEU A 75 -12.56 -8.20 -12.11
CA LEU A 75 -13.57 -7.36 -11.48
C LEU A 75 -13.10 -6.71 -10.16
N LEU A 76 -11.94 -7.11 -9.62
CA LEU A 76 -11.29 -6.41 -8.49
C LEU A 76 -10.80 -5.02 -8.86
N ILE A 77 -10.74 -4.71 -10.16
CA ILE A 77 -10.21 -3.45 -10.69
C ILE A 77 -11.26 -2.70 -11.54
N ASP A 78 -12.51 -3.16 -11.50
CA ASP A 78 -13.64 -2.58 -12.23
C ASP A 78 -13.91 -1.12 -11.77
N GLU A 79 -14.50 -0.29 -12.62
CA GLU A 79 -14.80 1.12 -12.31
C GLU A 79 -15.81 1.27 -11.15
N PRO A 80 -16.94 0.53 -11.08
CA PRO A 80 -17.92 0.67 -10.02
C PRO A 80 -17.44 0.08 -8.68
N PRO A 81 -17.37 0.88 -7.59
CA PRO A 81 -16.94 0.39 -6.27
C PRO A 81 -17.89 -0.65 -5.66
N GLU A 82 -19.14 -0.72 -6.10
CA GLU A 82 -20.08 -1.77 -5.68
C GLU A 82 -19.66 -3.15 -6.17
N ILE A 83 -19.19 -3.26 -7.42
CA ILE A 83 -18.74 -4.52 -8.02
C ILE A 83 -17.45 -4.96 -7.32
N ARG A 84 -16.46 -4.07 -7.24
CA ARG A 84 -15.17 -4.39 -6.61
C ARG A 84 -15.32 -4.86 -5.17
N ARG A 85 -16.16 -4.18 -4.36
CA ARG A 85 -16.45 -4.61 -2.98
C ARG A 85 -17.15 -5.96 -2.91
N ALA A 86 -18.07 -6.24 -3.83
CA ALA A 86 -18.75 -7.54 -3.88
C ALA A 86 -17.76 -8.67 -4.21
N ILE A 87 -16.85 -8.43 -5.15
CA ILE A 87 -15.79 -9.39 -5.51
C ILE A 87 -14.78 -9.52 -4.38
N GLY A 88 -14.32 -8.43 -3.77
CA GLY A 88 -13.42 -8.46 -2.61
C GLY A 88 -14.00 -9.29 -1.46
N ALA A 89 -15.29 -9.14 -1.18
CA ALA A 89 -15.98 -9.98 -0.20
C ALA A 89 -16.02 -11.47 -0.61
N LEU A 90 -16.30 -11.77 -1.88
CA LEU A 90 -16.28 -13.14 -2.41
C LEU A 90 -14.87 -13.75 -2.30
N VAL A 91 -13.83 -13.01 -2.69
CA VAL A 91 -12.44 -13.44 -2.63
C VAL A 91 -12.03 -13.70 -1.18
N ASN A 92 -12.32 -12.77 -0.26
CA ASN A 92 -12.06 -12.97 1.16
C ASN A 92 -12.74 -14.25 1.69
N ASP A 93 -14.02 -14.43 1.37
CA ASP A 93 -14.76 -15.60 1.84
C ASP A 93 -14.24 -16.89 1.23
N HIS A 94 -13.83 -16.88 -0.03
CA HIS A 94 -13.19 -18.02 -0.68
C HIS A 94 -11.84 -18.36 -0.03
N LEU A 95 -10.98 -17.36 0.21
CA LEU A 95 -9.70 -17.51 0.90
C LEU A 95 -9.86 -18.03 2.33
N ILE A 96 -10.94 -17.63 3.02
CA ILE A 96 -11.26 -18.10 4.37
C ILE A 96 -11.90 -19.50 4.30
N ALA A 97 -12.79 -19.78 3.35
CA ALA A 97 -13.54 -21.04 3.22
C ALA A 97 -12.69 -22.23 2.79
N GLN A 98 -11.59 -22.02 2.04
CA GLN A 98 -10.56 -23.05 1.82
C GLN A 98 -9.89 -23.54 3.13
N LYS A 99 -10.27 -23.03 4.32
CA LYS A 99 -9.94 -23.66 5.62
C LYS A 99 -10.60 -25.04 5.81
N PHE A 100 -11.73 -25.33 5.16
CA PHE A 100 -12.54 -26.51 5.50
C PHE A 100 -12.23 -27.77 4.66
N SER A 101 -11.54 -27.67 3.54
CA SER A 101 -11.17 -28.82 2.70
C SER A 101 -9.86 -29.50 3.14
N THR A 102 -8.93 -28.76 3.73
CA THR A 102 -7.70 -29.30 4.31
C THR A 102 -7.87 -29.56 5.81
N LEU A 103 -8.64 -30.60 6.16
CA LEU A 103 -8.67 -31.13 7.52
C LEU A 103 -7.37 -31.89 7.82
N GLN A 104 -6.44 -31.23 8.50
CA GLN A 104 -5.59 -31.83 9.54
C GLN A 104 -4.80 -30.72 10.26
N GLY A 105 -5.09 -30.53 11.54
CA GLY A 105 -4.27 -29.71 12.43
C GLY A 105 -5.07 -28.65 13.18
N ASP A 106 -5.33 -28.94 14.45
CA ASP A 106 -5.72 -27.97 15.48
C ASP A 106 -4.63 -26.88 15.63
N GLU A 107 -5.00 -25.74 16.20
CA GLU A 107 -4.22 -24.51 16.42
C GLU A 107 -4.14 -23.48 15.27
N GLY A 108 -4.97 -22.43 15.38
CA GLY A 108 -4.53 -21.08 15.03
C GLY A 108 -5.45 -20.33 14.09
N ASP A 109 -6.10 -19.31 14.64
CA ASP A 109 -6.54 -18.12 13.90
C ASP A 109 -5.31 -17.33 13.40
N SER A 110 -4.37 -17.98 12.69
CA SER A 110 -3.07 -17.40 12.43
C SER A 110 -3.16 -16.49 11.21
N SER A 111 -2.88 -15.20 11.44
CA SER A 111 -2.68 -14.19 10.40
C SER A 111 -1.71 -14.66 9.30
N ASP A 112 -0.84 -15.63 9.61
CA ASP A 112 0.04 -16.37 8.69
C ASP A 112 -0.70 -16.94 7.48
N VAL A 113 -1.68 -17.81 7.70
CA VAL A 113 -2.38 -18.51 6.61
C VAL A 113 -3.16 -17.50 5.75
N HIS A 114 -3.81 -16.54 6.39
CA HIS A 114 -4.59 -15.51 5.69
C HIS A 114 -3.72 -14.58 4.85
N LEU A 115 -2.61 -14.09 5.42
CA LEU A 115 -1.68 -13.23 4.69
C LEU A 115 -0.93 -14.01 3.61
N GLY A 116 -0.54 -15.27 3.84
CA GLY A 116 0.09 -16.11 2.83
C GLY A 116 -0.81 -16.31 1.60
N ARG A 117 -2.08 -16.69 1.82
CA ARG A 117 -3.08 -16.82 0.73
C ARG A 117 -3.36 -15.49 0.04
N PHE A 118 -3.47 -14.40 0.80
CA PHE A 118 -3.71 -13.08 0.22
C PHE A 118 -2.51 -12.60 -0.59
N LEU A 119 -1.28 -12.85 -0.14
CA LEU A 119 -0.07 -12.56 -0.90
C LEU A 119 -0.05 -13.32 -2.23
N GLN A 120 -0.51 -14.57 -2.26
CA GLN A 120 -0.64 -15.32 -3.52
C GLN A 120 -1.55 -14.59 -4.53
N ILE A 121 -2.67 -14.03 -4.09
CA ILE A 121 -3.53 -13.21 -4.97
C ILE A 121 -2.81 -11.93 -5.39
N LEU A 122 -2.13 -11.25 -4.47
CA LEU A 122 -1.39 -10.03 -4.80
C LEU A 122 -0.25 -10.28 -5.81
N ARG A 123 0.25 -11.51 -5.95
CA ARG A 123 1.25 -11.86 -6.98
C ARG A 123 0.67 -11.74 -8.39
N GLU A 124 -0.60 -12.08 -8.59
CA GLU A 124 -1.29 -11.97 -9.88
C GLU A 124 -1.36 -10.51 -10.37
N PHE A 125 -1.35 -9.55 -9.44
CA PHE A 125 -1.42 -8.11 -9.72
C PHE A 125 -0.07 -7.37 -9.53
N SER A 126 1.02 -8.10 -9.32
CA SER A 126 2.32 -7.54 -8.90
C SER A 126 2.89 -6.48 -9.85
N THR A 127 2.53 -6.55 -11.13
CA THR A 127 2.97 -5.61 -12.18
C THR A 127 2.30 -4.25 -12.11
N ASP A 128 1.16 -4.12 -11.43
CA ASP A 128 0.44 -2.85 -11.28
C ASP A 128 0.15 -2.54 -9.79
N PRO A 129 0.94 -1.65 -9.17
CA PRO A 129 0.77 -1.26 -7.77
C PRO A 129 -0.59 -0.63 -7.46
N ILE A 130 -1.24 -0.03 -8.47
CA ILE A 130 -2.56 0.58 -8.31
C ILE A 130 -3.57 -0.52 -7.99
N LEU A 131 -3.59 -1.59 -8.78
CA LEU A 131 -4.53 -2.71 -8.60
C LEU A 131 -4.41 -3.34 -7.22
N ILE A 132 -3.19 -3.54 -6.71
CA ILE A 132 -2.95 -4.02 -5.34
C ILE A 132 -3.66 -3.14 -4.31
N THR A 133 -3.60 -1.82 -4.48
CA THR A 133 -4.23 -0.86 -3.56
C THR A 133 -5.75 -0.97 -3.58
N TYR A 134 -6.34 -1.21 -4.75
CA TYR A 134 -7.78 -1.48 -4.89
C TYR A 134 -8.18 -2.77 -4.19
N VAL A 135 -7.47 -3.87 -4.44
CA VAL A 135 -7.74 -5.16 -3.79
C VAL A 135 -7.69 -5.01 -2.26
N ILE A 136 -6.66 -4.35 -1.73
CA ILE A 136 -6.55 -4.08 -0.28
C ILE A 136 -7.74 -3.25 0.22
N ASP A 137 -8.15 -2.21 -0.52
CA ASP A 137 -9.30 -1.40 -0.17
C ASP A 137 -10.56 -2.26 -0.03
N ASP A 138 -10.86 -3.10 -1.01
CA ASP A 138 -12.09 -3.88 -1.04
C ASP A 138 -12.16 -4.95 0.06
N VAL A 139 -11.02 -5.49 0.50
CA VAL A 139 -11.00 -6.55 1.54
C VAL A 139 -10.73 -6.04 2.97
N PHE A 140 -10.30 -4.78 3.14
CA PHE A 140 -9.82 -4.24 4.42
C PHE A 140 -10.79 -4.38 5.61
N ASP A 141 -12.08 -4.21 5.35
CA ASP A 141 -13.10 -4.27 6.40
C ASP A 141 -13.44 -5.71 6.81
N TYR A 142 -13.17 -6.68 5.93
CA TYR A 142 -13.49 -8.10 6.13
C TYR A 142 -12.29 -8.90 6.65
N MET A 143 -11.09 -8.61 6.15
CA MET A 143 -9.88 -9.36 6.47
C MET A 143 -9.12 -8.75 7.64
N LYS A 144 -9.39 -9.22 8.86
CA LYS A 144 -8.72 -8.76 10.10
C LYS A 144 -7.19 -8.87 10.05
N ALA A 145 -6.66 -9.87 9.33
CA ALA A 145 -5.22 -10.08 9.19
C ALA A 145 -4.48 -8.88 8.57
N LEU A 146 -5.17 -8.03 7.79
CA LEU A 146 -4.60 -6.79 7.23
C LEU A 146 -4.29 -5.72 8.28
N LYS A 147 -4.87 -5.86 9.48
CA LYS A 147 -4.65 -5.00 10.65
C LYS A 147 -3.70 -5.64 11.66
N ASP A 148 -3.21 -6.85 11.42
CA ASP A 148 -2.17 -7.48 12.26
C ASP A 148 -0.77 -6.98 11.85
N TRP A 149 -0.54 -5.68 12.05
CA TRP A 149 0.70 -5.02 11.67
C TRP A 149 1.92 -5.60 12.37
N LYS A 150 1.76 -6.10 13.61
CA LYS A 150 2.85 -6.77 14.33
C LYS A 150 3.29 -8.02 13.58
N TYR A 151 2.33 -8.82 13.10
CA TYR A 151 2.64 -10.01 12.33
C TYR A 151 3.21 -9.67 10.94
N ILE A 152 2.61 -8.71 10.22
CA ILE A 152 3.12 -8.22 8.93
C ILE A 152 4.58 -7.76 9.03
N VAL A 153 4.90 -6.97 10.06
CA VAL A 153 6.27 -6.50 10.32
C VAL A 153 7.22 -7.66 10.65
N SER A 154 6.77 -8.66 11.41
CA SER A 154 7.59 -9.84 11.72
C SER A 154 7.93 -10.67 10.48
N MET A 155 7.00 -10.80 9.53
CA MET A 155 7.27 -11.44 8.24
C MET A 155 8.30 -10.65 7.44
N LEU A 156 8.15 -9.32 7.35
CA LEU A 156 9.11 -8.45 6.66
C LEU A 156 10.50 -8.45 7.28
N LEU A 157 10.65 -8.82 8.55
CA LEU A 157 11.94 -8.93 9.23
C LEU A 157 12.55 -10.34 9.18
N ASP A 158 11.96 -11.27 8.43
CA ASP A 158 12.34 -12.69 8.37
C ASP A 158 12.34 -13.39 9.74
N GLU A 159 11.61 -12.88 10.74
CA GLU A 159 11.49 -13.53 12.05
C GLU A 159 10.63 -14.81 11.96
N LYS A 160 9.83 -14.92 10.89
CA LYS A 160 9.02 -16.09 10.53
C LYS A 160 9.14 -16.34 9.03
N PRO A 161 10.27 -16.91 8.55
CA PRO A 161 10.45 -17.13 7.13
C PRO A 161 9.50 -18.24 6.68
N GLY A 162 8.45 -17.86 5.94
CA GLY A 162 7.72 -18.82 5.12
C GLY A 162 8.69 -19.43 4.11
N LYS A 163 8.60 -20.74 3.87
CA LYS A 163 9.56 -21.47 3.00
C LYS A 163 9.70 -20.91 1.58
N ASP A 164 8.73 -20.12 1.13
CA ASP A 164 8.65 -19.54 -0.23
C ASP A 164 8.47 -18.00 -0.22
N PHE A 165 8.97 -17.29 0.79
CA PHE A 165 8.90 -15.82 0.83
C PHE A 165 9.89 -15.20 -0.16
N THR A 166 9.36 -14.61 -1.24
CA THR A 166 10.15 -14.02 -2.33
C THR A 166 10.33 -12.51 -2.17
N ASP A 167 11.22 -11.90 -2.95
CA ASP A 167 11.34 -10.43 -3.00
C ASP A 167 10.06 -9.74 -3.51
N MET A 168 9.31 -10.41 -4.39
CA MET A 168 8.00 -9.96 -4.82
C MET A 168 7.00 -9.96 -3.65
N ASP A 169 7.04 -10.97 -2.77
CA ASP A 169 6.22 -10.98 -1.56
C ASP A 169 6.62 -9.88 -0.60
N ALA A 170 7.91 -9.61 -0.43
CA ALA A 170 8.38 -8.49 0.36
C ALA A 170 7.82 -7.16 -0.19
N THR A 171 7.86 -6.97 -1.52
CA THR A 171 7.30 -5.79 -2.18
C THR A 171 5.79 -5.66 -1.93
N ASN A 172 5.04 -6.73 -2.15
CA ASN A 172 3.59 -6.75 -1.94
C ASN A 172 3.22 -6.54 -0.47
N LEU A 173 3.99 -7.10 0.45
CA LEU A 173 3.75 -6.98 1.88
C LEU A 173 4.09 -5.58 2.42
N VAL A 174 5.12 -4.91 1.89
CA VAL A 174 5.39 -3.49 2.18
C VAL A 174 4.24 -2.61 1.67
N ARG A 175 3.76 -2.84 0.44
CA ARG A 175 2.60 -2.12 -0.12
C ARG A 175 1.35 -2.34 0.73
N LEU A 176 1.11 -3.58 1.16
CA LEU A 176 0.02 -3.97 2.04
C LEU A 176 0.11 -3.24 3.38
N LEU A 177 1.27 -3.27 4.04
CA LEU A 177 1.49 -2.57 5.31
C LEU A 177 1.19 -1.07 5.20
N HIS A 178 1.69 -0.43 4.14
CA HIS A 178 1.48 0.99 3.90
C HIS A 178 0.01 1.33 3.62
N ALA A 179 -0.63 0.61 2.69
CA ALA A 179 -2.04 0.86 2.33
C ALA A 179 -2.98 0.56 3.50
N SER A 180 -2.75 -0.53 4.25
CA SER A 180 -3.57 -0.87 5.40
C SER A 180 -3.40 0.15 6.54
N ALA A 181 -2.18 0.66 6.77
CA ALA A 181 -1.94 1.72 7.74
C ALA A 181 -2.69 3.01 7.40
N LYS A 182 -2.58 3.49 6.14
CA LYS A 182 -3.30 4.68 5.66
C LYS A 182 -4.81 4.53 5.81
N LYS A 183 -5.36 3.41 5.34
CA LYS A 183 -6.80 3.15 5.42
C LYS A 183 -7.29 3.07 6.88
N ALA A 184 -6.50 2.45 7.76
CA ALA A 184 -6.86 2.29 9.16
C ALA A 184 -6.94 3.61 9.95
N VAL A 185 -6.23 4.65 9.50
CA VAL A 185 -6.30 6.00 10.07
C VAL A 185 -7.25 6.92 9.30
N GLY A 186 -8.04 6.37 8.38
CA GLY A 186 -9.12 7.06 7.69
C GLY A 186 -8.68 7.83 6.44
N GLU A 187 -7.45 7.61 5.97
CA GLU A 187 -7.02 8.12 4.67
C GLU A 187 -7.61 7.30 3.53
N ARG A 188 -7.94 7.98 2.43
CA ARG A 188 -8.39 7.31 1.21
C ARG A 188 -7.18 6.76 0.47
N ILE A 189 -7.25 5.49 0.09
CA ILE A 189 -6.20 4.81 -0.68
C ILE A 189 -6.58 4.60 -2.15
N VAL A 190 -7.88 4.62 -2.45
CA VAL A 190 -8.43 4.63 -3.82
C VAL A 190 -9.16 5.95 -4.11
N PRO A 191 -9.17 6.42 -5.36
CA PRO A 191 -10.02 7.53 -5.79
C PRO A 191 -11.49 7.28 -5.43
N ALA A 192 -12.14 8.28 -4.84
CA ALA A 192 -13.56 8.18 -4.53
C ALA A 192 -14.41 8.65 -5.71
N THR A 193 -15.55 7.99 -5.93
CA THR A 193 -16.60 8.50 -6.82
C THR A 193 -17.25 9.78 -6.26
N ASP A 194 -17.20 9.99 -4.94
CA ASP A 194 -17.66 11.20 -4.26
C ASP A 194 -16.50 11.94 -3.56
N ASN A 195 -16.25 13.17 -4.00
CA ASN A 195 -15.22 14.06 -3.46
C ASN A 195 -15.64 14.78 -2.16
N ARG A 196 -16.84 14.53 -1.63
CA ARG A 196 -17.26 15.08 -0.34
C ARG A 196 -16.36 14.59 0.79
N LYS A 197 -16.07 15.50 1.74
CA LYS A 197 -15.32 15.17 2.96
C LYS A 197 -16.05 14.07 3.74
N GLN A 198 -15.31 13.02 4.09
CA GLN A 198 -15.85 11.91 4.88
C GLN A 198 -16.05 12.36 6.33
N TYR A 199 -17.28 12.21 6.83
CA TYR A 199 -17.61 12.54 8.21
C TYR A 199 -17.64 11.26 9.05
N TYR A 200 -16.79 11.20 10.08
CA TYR A 200 -16.74 10.09 11.02
C TYR A 200 -17.54 10.41 12.28
N ASN A 201 -18.36 9.47 12.72
CA ASN A 201 -19.01 9.53 14.02
C ASN A 201 -17.98 9.37 15.16
N LYS A 202 -18.41 9.59 16.41
CA LYS A 202 -17.51 9.52 17.58
C LYS A 202 -16.82 8.16 17.70
N ALA A 203 -17.56 7.06 17.59
CA ALA A 203 -17.01 5.71 17.70
C ALA A 203 -16.01 5.39 16.57
N GLN A 204 -16.27 5.86 15.36
CA GLN A 204 -15.34 5.73 14.23
C GLN A 204 -14.04 6.50 14.49
N LYS A 205 -14.12 7.75 14.95
CA LYS A 205 -12.91 8.53 15.30
C LYS A 205 -12.08 7.85 16.39
N GLU A 206 -12.73 7.31 17.43
CA GLU A 206 -12.06 6.53 18.47
C GLU A 206 -11.37 5.29 17.89
N ALA A 207 -12.01 4.57 16.96
CA ALA A 207 -11.40 3.44 16.27
C ALA A 207 -10.19 3.83 15.41
N LEU A 208 -10.24 4.97 14.71
CA LEU A 208 -9.11 5.48 13.92
C LEU A 208 -7.90 5.80 14.83
N GLU A 209 -8.12 6.38 16.01
CA GLU A 209 -7.05 6.68 16.96
C GLU A 209 -6.47 5.42 17.61
N ILE A 210 -7.30 4.41 17.88
CA ILE A 210 -6.84 3.09 18.33
C ILE A 210 -5.94 2.46 17.25
N ASN A 211 -6.39 2.46 16.00
CA ASN A 211 -5.60 1.94 14.88
C ASN A 211 -4.27 2.69 14.74
N ARG A 212 -4.28 4.04 14.79
CA ARG A 212 -3.07 4.88 14.75
C ARG A 212 -2.08 4.48 15.84
N ARG A 213 -2.56 4.28 17.07
CA ARG A 213 -1.76 3.82 18.20
C ARG A 213 -1.18 2.42 17.95
N ASP A 214 -1.97 1.49 17.44
CA ASP A 214 -1.56 0.10 17.22
C ASP A 214 -0.51 -0.03 16.11
N ILE A 215 -0.66 0.69 14.99
CA ILE A 215 0.38 0.82 13.95
C ILE A 215 1.66 1.36 14.56
N THR A 216 1.54 2.39 15.39
CA THR A 216 2.70 3.02 16.02
C THR A 216 3.45 2.03 16.91
N LEU A 217 2.74 1.25 17.73
CA LEU A 217 3.35 0.23 18.59
C LEU A 217 4.00 -0.90 17.81
N ALA A 218 3.42 -1.32 16.68
CA ALA A 218 4.00 -2.34 15.80
C ALA A 218 5.29 -1.87 15.12
N MET A 219 5.34 -0.59 14.74
CA MET A 219 6.45 -0.01 13.98
C MET A 219 7.57 0.53 14.87
N MET A 220 7.28 1.23 15.97
CA MET A 220 8.24 2.03 16.76
C MET A 220 9.61 1.37 17.02
N ASN A 221 9.64 0.08 17.37
CA ASN A 221 10.88 -0.67 17.64
C ASN A 221 11.44 -1.43 16.43
N ASN A 222 10.62 -1.63 15.40
CA ASN A 222 10.94 -2.42 14.22
C ASN A 222 11.31 -1.56 13.01
N TYR A 223 10.87 -0.30 13.00
CA TYR A 223 11.08 0.64 11.91
C TYR A 223 12.57 0.91 11.66
N PRO A 224 13.43 1.09 12.68
CA PRO A 224 14.88 1.18 12.50
C PRO A 224 15.53 -0.09 11.94
N LYS A 225 14.85 -1.24 11.97
CA LYS A 225 15.34 -2.50 11.36
C LYS A 225 14.83 -2.65 9.93
N LEU A 226 13.57 -2.29 9.68
CA LEU A 226 12.92 -2.39 8.38
C LEU A 226 13.52 -1.43 7.35
N LEU A 227 13.72 -0.16 7.71
CA LEU A 227 14.25 0.84 6.78
C LEU A 227 15.58 0.41 6.15
N PRO A 228 16.66 0.12 6.89
CA PRO A 228 17.92 -0.27 6.28
C PRO A 228 17.82 -1.55 5.44
N LYS A 229 16.91 -2.48 5.79
CA LYS A 229 16.73 -3.73 5.04
C LYS A 229 16.21 -3.46 3.63
N TYR A 230 15.29 -2.52 3.45
CA TYR A 230 14.61 -2.27 2.18
C TYR A 230 14.96 -0.92 1.53
N MET A 231 15.76 -0.07 2.17
CA MET A 231 16.08 1.29 1.68
C MET A 231 16.82 1.35 0.34
N ALA A 232 17.37 0.23 -0.16
CA ALA A 232 18.02 0.20 -1.47
C ALA A 232 17.02 0.08 -2.62
N ASP A 233 15.81 -0.37 -2.30
CA ASP A 233 14.81 -0.75 -3.28
C ASP A 233 13.81 0.39 -3.50
N LYS A 234 13.81 0.92 -4.72
CA LYS A 234 12.98 2.06 -5.12
C LYS A 234 11.47 1.78 -5.03
N ASP A 235 11.05 0.52 -5.14
CA ASP A 235 9.64 0.13 -5.12
C ASP A 235 9.13 -0.11 -3.69
N LYS A 236 10.05 -0.28 -2.73
CA LYS A 236 9.75 -0.52 -1.30
C LYS A 236 10.00 0.71 -0.41
N VAL A 237 10.97 1.56 -0.75
CA VAL A 237 11.41 2.67 0.13
C VAL A 237 10.33 3.73 0.35
N SER A 238 9.64 4.19 -0.70
CA SER A 238 8.56 5.19 -0.61
C SER A 238 7.42 4.76 0.30
N PRO A 239 6.74 3.62 0.06
CA PRO A 239 5.66 3.18 0.94
C PRO A 239 6.14 2.92 2.36
N LEU A 240 7.37 2.42 2.55
CA LEU A 240 7.91 2.15 3.87
C LEU A 240 8.14 3.44 4.66
N VAL A 241 8.77 4.46 4.07
CA VAL A 241 9.05 5.76 4.69
C VAL A 241 7.76 6.53 5.04
N GLU A 242 6.74 6.45 4.18
CA GLU A 242 5.48 7.16 4.39
C GLU A 242 4.60 6.58 5.52
N ILE A 243 4.90 5.40 6.06
CA ILE A 243 4.15 4.84 7.21
C ILE A 243 4.19 5.78 8.42
N ILE A 244 5.26 6.59 8.58
CA ILE A 244 5.38 7.55 9.67
C ILE A 244 4.22 8.56 9.71
N LEU A 245 3.61 8.86 8.56
CA LEU A 245 2.48 9.78 8.41
C LEU A 245 1.20 9.22 9.07
N SER A 246 1.09 7.89 9.15
CA SER A 246 -0.03 7.18 9.77
C SER A 246 0.22 6.85 11.26
N MET A 247 1.31 7.34 11.85
CA MET A 247 1.67 7.07 13.25
C MET A 247 1.29 8.22 14.19
N ASN A 248 1.30 7.94 15.50
CA ASN A 248 1.20 8.93 16.57
C ASN A 248 2.62 9.20 17.12
N LEU A 249 3.21 10.35 16.74
CA LEU A 249 4.59 10.67 17.09
C LEU A 249 4.78 10.92 18.60
N GLU A 250 3.76 11.42 19.31
CA GLU A 250 3.82 11.65 20.76
C GLU A 250 4.09 10.35 21.54
N LEU A 251 3.65 9.21 20.98
CA LEU A 251 3.85 7.92 21.62
C LEU A 251 5.33 7.56 21.77
N TYR A 252 6.22 8.09 20.91
CA TYR A 252 7.67 7.89 21.05
C TYR A 252 8.17 8.45 22.39
N SER A 253 7.78 9.68 22.76
CA SER A 253 8.15 10.28 24.04
C SER A 253 7.49 9.55 25.21
N LEU A 254 6.19 9.24 25.10
CA LEU A 254 5.46 8.52 26.15
C LEU A 254 6.05 7.12 26.45
N LYS A 255 6.67 6.49 25.45
CA LYS A 255 7.29 5.16 25.56
C LYS A 255 8.81 5.21 25.69
N ARG A 256 9.41 6.39 25.81
CA ARG A 256 10.87 6.60 25.91
C ARG A 256 11.63 5.96 24.74
N GLN A 257 11.15 6.19 23.53
CA GLN A 257 11.69 5.65 22.29
C GLN A 257 12.31 6.72 21.39
N GLU A 258 12.72 7.85 21.95
CA GLU A 258 13.33 8.99 21.24
C GLU A 258 14.51 8.53 20.37
N GLN A 259 15.33 7.59 20.86
CA GLN A 259 16.45 7.01 20.09
C GLN A 259 16.00 6.25 18.85
N ASN A 260 14.84 5.57 18.90
CA ASN A 260 14.30 4.88 17.73
C ASN A 260 13.73 5.88 16.72
N PHE A 261 13.12 6.97 17.18
CA PHE A 261 12.68 8.06 16.32
C PHE A 261 13.87 8.72 15.60
N GLU A 262 14.95 9.04 16.32
CA GLU A 262 16.17 9.61 15.74
C GLU A 262 16.76 8.69 14.65
N LYS A 263 16.80 7.37 14.90
CA LYS A 263 17.23 6.39 13.89
C LYS A 263 16.34 6.39 12.65
N VAL A 264 15.01 6.46 12.81
CA VAL A 264 14.08 6.54 11.68
C VAL A 264 14.34 7.79 10.84
N LEU A 265 14.54 8.94 11.48
CA LEU A 265 14.88 10.18 10.77
C LEU A 265 16.22 10.07 10.04
N TRP A 266 17.23 9.47 10.69
CA TRP A 266 18.53 9.22 10.08
C TRP A 266 18.40 8.33 8.84
N PHE A 267 17.76 7.16 8.95
CA PHE A 267 17.54 6.27 7.81
C PHE A 267 16.71 6.92 6.69
N THR A 268 15.76 7.79 7.04
CA THR A 268 14.97 8.54 6.04
C THR A 268 15.84 9.52 5.26
N LYS A 269 16.78 10.20 5.93
CA LYS A 269 17.81 11.04 5.28
C LYS A 269 18.73 10.20 4.40
N GLU A 270 19.21 9.06 4.89
CA GLU A 270 20.09 8.18 4.11
C GLU A 270 19.38 7.63 2.86
N ALA A 271 18.09 7.28 2.98
CA ALA A 271 17.27 6.86 1.84
C ALA A 271 17.18 7.97 0.78
N PHE A 272 16.98 9.23 1.18
CA PHE A 272 16.97 10.37 0.26
C PHE A 272 18.28 10.47 -0.55
N PHE A 273 19.43 10.27 0.09
CA PHE A 273 20.74 10.31 -0.58
C PHE A 273 21.12 9.01 -1.30
N LYS A 274 20.36 7.93 -1.13
CA LYS A 274 20.53 6.68 -1.87
C LYS A 274 19.78 6.67 -3.20
N HIS A 275 18.73 7.48 -3.31
CA HIS A 275 17.84 7.52 -4.48
C HIS A 275 18.02 8.77 -5.34
N GLY A 276 17.59 8.67 -6.60
CA GLY A 276 17.49 9.78 -7.56
C GLY A 276 16.12 9.83 -8.25
N GLU A 277 15.24 8.89 -7.94
CA GLU A 277 13.89 8.77 -8.46
C GLU A 277 12.92 9.69 -7.72
N LYS A 278 11.96 10.24 -8.46
CA LYS A 278 10.98 11.22 -7.96
C LYS A 278 10.23 10.78 -6.70
N GLU A 279 9.65 9.57 -6.72
CA GLU A 279 8.78 9.10 -5.63
C GLU A 279 9.57 8.86 -4.32
N PRO A 280 10.72 8.14 -4.28
CA PRO A 280 11.56 8.05 -3.09
C PRO A 280 11.95 9.40 -2.49
N LEU A 281 12.41 10.33 -3.34
CA LEU A 281 12.82 11.67 -2.89
C LEU A 281 11.67 12.42 -2.22
N ARG A 282 10.50 12.43 -2.88
CA ARG A 282 9.30 13.08 -2.37
C ARG A 282 8.81 12.47 -1.07
N SER A 283 8.77 11.14 -0.97
CA SER A 283 8.35 10.43 0.24
C SER A 283 9.27 10.75 1.42
N CYS A 284 10.59 10.79 1.22
CA CYS A 284 11.55 11.17 2.27
C CYS A 284 11.36 12.61 2.74
N VAL A 285 11.22 13.56 1.82
CA VAL A 285 11.01 14.98 2.15
C VAL A 285 9.69 15.16 2.91
N LYS A 286 8.62 14.50 2.45
CA LYS A 286 7.30 14.52 3.08
C LYS A 286 7.34 13.95 4.50
N ALA A 287 8.02 12.82 4.69
CA ALA A 287 8.18 12.19 6.01
C ALA A 287 8.97 13.07 6.99
N LEU A 288 10.12 13.62 6.58
CA LEU A 288 10.90 14.52 7.44
C LEU A 288 10.13 15.80 7.77
N SER A 289 9.44 16.38 6.79
CA SER A 289 8.62 17.59 7.00
C SER A 289 7.48 17.33 7.98
N PHE A 290 6.77 16.21 7.83
CA PHE A 290 5.72 15.79 8.77
C PHE A 290 6.28 15.60 10.18
N CYS A 291 7.44 14.95 10.33
CA CYS A 291 8.09 14.81 11.63
C CYS A 291 8.44 16.18 12.23
N SER A 292 8.91 17.13 11.43
CA SER A 292 9.22 18.50 11.87
C SER A 292 7.99 19.30 12.29
N THR A 293 6.80 19.03 11.75
CA THR A 293 5.58 19.80 12.06
C THR A 293 4.70 19.13 13.12
N GLU A 294 4.56 17.80 13.08
CA GLU A 294 3.59 17.06 13.89
C GLU A 294 4.18 16.47 15.19
N SER A 295 5.50 16.42 15.33
CA SER A 295 6.12 16.03 16.61
C SER A 295 6.23 17.23 17.57
N GLN A 296 6.60 16.97 18.82
CA GLN A 296 6.64 17.97 19.89
C GLN A 296 7.93 17.84 20.71
N GLY A 297 8.40 18.94 21.29
CA GLY A 297 9.55 18.96 22.20
C GLY A 297 10.83 18.43 21.54
N GLU A 298 11.57 17.57 22.26
CA GLU A 298 12.85 17.01 21.81
C GLU A 298 12.76 16.27 20.46
N LEU A 299 11.62 15.64 20.15
CA LEU A 299 11.40 14.98 18.86
C LEU A 299 11.36 16.00 17.71
N GLN A 300 10.72 17.15 17.93
CA GLN A 300 10.61 18.21 16.93
C GLN A 300 11.97 18.86 16.67
N ASP A 301 12.74 19.10 17.72
CA ASP A 301 14.12 19.62 17.61
C ASP A 301 15.01 18.65 16.84
N CYS A 302 14.90 17.34 17.11
CA CYS A 302 15.61 16.29 16.40
C CYS A 302 15.23 16.26 14.90
N ALA A 303 13.93 16.31 14.58
CA ALA A 303 13.44 16.32 13.21
C ALA A 303 13.92 17.55 12.42
N ASN A 304 13.83 18.74 13.02
CA ASN A 304 14.32 19.98 12.41
C ASN A 304 15.82 19.96 12.19
N THR A 305 16.58 19.43 13.15
CA THR A 305 18.03 19.25 13.02
C THR A 305 18.35 18.31 11.86
N LYS A 306 17.66 17.16 11.76
CA LYS A 306 17.90 16.20 10.68
C LYS A 306 17.54 16.76 9.30
N LEU A 307 16.45 17.51 9.21
CA LEU A 307 16.07 18.19 7.97
C LEU A 307 17.11 19.23 7.57
N LYS A 308 17.66 19.98 8.53
CA LYS A 308 18.73 20.96 8.26
C LYS A 308 20.03 20.29 7.81
N GLU A 309 20.42 19.17 8.44
CA GLU A 309 21.56 18.37 7.98
C GLU A 309 21.38 17.85 6.54
N LEU A 310 20.17 17.45 6.16
CA LEU A 310 19.85 17.03 4.79
C LEU A 310 20.06 18.18 3.81
N GLU A 311 19.56 19.38 4.13
CA GLU A 311 19.78 20.59 3.31
C GLU A 311 21.28 20.88 3.13
N ASP A 312 22.02 20.97 4.24
CA ASP A 312 23.43 21.37 4.21
C ASP A 312 24.30 20.33 3.46
N GLU A 313 24.01 19.05 3.63
CA GLU A 313 24.67 17.97 2.90
C GLU A 313 24.33 18.01 1.40
N LEU A 314 23.07 18.27 1.04
CA LEU A 314 22.66 18.38 -0.36
C LEU A 314 23.35 19.54 -1.06
N ILE A 315 23.40 20.71 -0.41
CA ILE A 315 24.11 21.88 -0.96
C ILE A 315 25.61 21.58 -1.12
N THR A 316 26.22 20.88 -0.17
CA THR A 316 27.63 20.46 -0.26
C THR A 316 27.86 19.50 -1.44
N LYS A 317 27.02 18.47 -1.59
CA LYS A 317 27.10 17.53 -2.71
C LYS A 317 26.88 18.21 -4.06
N LEU A 318 25.92 19.15 -4.13
CA LEU A 318 25.64 19.90 -5.35
C LEU A 318 26.82 20.79 -5.75
N LYS A 319 27.41 21.54 -4.81
CA LYS A 319 28.63 22.33 -5.06
C LYS A 319 29.80 21.46 -5.55
N SER A 320 29.95 20.26 -4.98
CA SER A 320 30.98 19.32 -5.43
C SER A 320 30.71 18.82 -6.86
N ALA A 321 29.45 18.48 -7.16
CA ALA A 321 29.06 18.00 -8.49
C ALA A 321 29.20 19.10 -9.56
N MET A 322 28.88 20.35 -9.24
CA MET A 322 29.09 21.50 -10.13
C MET A 322 30.57 21.65 -10.53
N LYS A 323 31.48 21.56 -9.57
CA LYS A 323 32.94 21.63 -9.84
C LYS A 323 33.44 20.47 -10.69
N GLN A 324 32.87 19.29 -10.53
CA GLN A 324 33.20 18.12 -11.35
C GLN A 324 32.79 18.35 -12.81
N VAL A 325 31.57 18.84 -13.04
CA VAL A 325 31.08 19.20 -14.38
C VAL A 325 31.94 20.29 -15.02
N GLU A 326 32.31 21.34 -14.29
CA GLU A 326 33.24 22.38 -14.77
C GLU A 326 34.64 21.81 -15.13
N GLY A 327 35.05 20.74 -14.44
CA GLY A 327 36.30 20.01 -14.69
C GLY A 327 36.24 19.04 -15.87
N GLY A 328 35.08 18.88 -16.52
CA GLY A 328 34.88 17.95 -17.63
C GLY A 328 34.53 16.52 -17.22
N ASP A 329 34.16 16.28 -15.96
CA ASP A 329 33.64 14.98 -15.50
C ASP A 329 32.18 14.76 -15.98
N ASP A 330 31.71 13.51 -15.85
CA ASP A 330 30.33 13.10 -16.13
C ASP A 330 29.28 13.87 -15.31
N ASP A 331 28.13 14.19 -15.93
CA ASP A 331 27.10 15.05 -15.35
C ASP A 331 26.07 14.31 -14.47
N TYR A 332 26.16 12.98 -14.37
CA TYR A 332 25.19 12.16 -13.64
C TYR A 332 25.03 12.58 -12.17
N SER A 333 26.16 12.83 -11.48
CA SER A 333 26.14 13.29 -10.08
C SER A 333 25.43 14.64 -9.94
N PHE A 334 25.64 15.54 -10.90
CA PHE A 334 24.98 16.84 -10.92
C PHE A 334 23.47 16.70 -11.16
N LEU A 335 23.07 15.90 -12.16
CA LEU A 335 21.66 15.60 -12.46
C LEU A 335 20.92 15.02 -11.25
N VAL A 336 21.50 14.04 -10.57
CA VAL A 336 20.87 13.40 -9.40
C VAL A 336 20.70 14.40 -8.24
N ASN A 337 21.69 15.24 -7.96
CA ASN A 337 21.58 16.26 -6.91
C ASN A 337 20.63 17.40 -7.29
N LEU A 338 20.49 17.73 -8.57
CA LEU A 338 19.45 18.64 -9.05
C LEU A 338 18.03 18.08 -8.83
N LYS A 339 17.79 16.80 -9.12
CA LYS A 339 16.50 16.13 -8.84
C LYS A 339 16.17 16.16 -7.34
N ARG A 340 17.15 15.91 -6.48
CA ARG A 340 17.03 16.05 -5.02
C ARG A 340 16.66 17.46 -4.60
N LEU A 341 17.36 18.45 -5.14
CA LEU A 341 17.11 19.86 -4.84
C LEU A 341 15.70 20.29 -5.26
N TYR A 342 15.25 19.83 -6.43
CA TYR A 342 13.93 20.11 -6.95
C TYR A 342 12.82 19.59 -6.02
N GLU A 343 12.84 18.29 -5.67
CA GLU A 343 11.80 17.73 -4.79
C GLU A 343 11.85 18.34 -3.37
N LEU A 344 13.04 18.69 -2.86
CA LEU A 344 13.15 19.41 -1.58
C LEU A 344 12.54 20.82 -1.65
N HIS A 345 12.80 21.56 -2.73
CA HIS A 345 12.25 22.90 -2.96
C HIS A 345 10.73 22.94 -3.05
N LEU A 346 10.10 21.88 -3.59
CA LEU A 346 8.65 21.79 -3.68
C LEU A 346 7.98 21.76 -2.31
N ALA A 347 8.67 21.24 -1.28
CA ALA A 347 8.14 21.14 0.07
C ALA A 347 8.57 22.30 0.98
N LYS A 348 9.77 22.85 0.77
CA LYS A 348 10.37 23.86 1.64
C LYS A 348 11.28 24.80 0.86
N PHE A 349 11.32 26.07 1.27
CA PHE A 349 12.31 27.01 0.78
C PHE A 349 13.74 26.58 1.20
N VAL A 350 14.62 26.42 0.22
CA VAL A 350 16.05 26.16 0.45
C VAL A 350 16.84 27.34 -0.13
N PRO A 351 17.64 28.06 0.67
CA PRO A 351 18.41 29.19 0.16
C PRO A 351 19.52 28.71 -0.78
N ILE A 352 19.35 28.95 -2.08
CA ILE A 352 20.30 28.57 -3.14
C ILE A 352 20.95 29.78 -3.81
N GLU A 353 20.83 30.96 -3.22
CA GLU A 353 21.38 32.20 -3.77
C GLU A 353 22.89 32.09 -4.01
N THR A 354 23.58 31.37 -3.13
CA THR A 354 25.03 31.10 -3.23
C THR A 354 25.41 30.12 -4.33
N LEU A 355 24.46 29.63 -5.13
CA LEU A 355 24.67 28.70 -6.24
C LEU A 355 24.35 29.31 -7.61
N TYR A 356 23.77 30.51 -7.66
CA TYR A 356 23.30 31.09 -8.92
C TYR A 356 24.42 31.36 -9.91
N GLU A 357 25.57 31.84 -9.43
CA GLU A 357 26.71 32.10 -10.32
C GLU A 357 27.22 30.81 -10.96
N GLU A 358 27.35 29.74 -10.18
CA GLU A 358 27.77 28.42 -10.67
C GLU A 358 26.76 27.84 -11.66
N PHE A 359 25.46 27.97 -11.39
CA PHE A 359 24.42 27.55 -12.34
C PHE A 359 24.52 28.29 -13.68
N VAL A 360 24.73 29.62 -13.65
CA VAL A 360 24.89 30.41 -14.87
C VAL A 360 26.12 29.96 -15.67
N ARG A 361 27.27 29.76 -15.02
CA ARG A 361 28.50 29.31 -15.69
C ARG A 361 28.32 27.95 -16.37
N ILE A 362 27.69 26.99 -15.71
CA ILE A 362 27.42 25.66 -16.28
C ILE A 362 26.50 25.76 -17.49
N LEU A 363 25.46 26.61 -17.44
CA LEU A 363 24.53 26.81 -18.55
C LEU A 363 25.20 27.50 -19.75
N GLU A 364 26.07 28.49 -19.51
CA GLU A 364 26.83 29.17 -20.56
C GLU A 364 27.86 28.24 -21.22
N GLY A 365 28.55 27.41 -20.44
CA GLY A 365 29.51 26.43 -20.97
C GLY A 365 28.87 25.41 -21.92
N ASN A 366 27.64 24.98 -21.64
CA ASN A 366 26.92 24.02 -22.50
C ASN A 366 26.28 24.65 -23.74
N ARG A 367 25.97 25.96 -23.75
CA ARG A 367 25.43 26.64 -24.94
C ARG A 367 26.41 26.71 -26.10
N ASN A 368 27.70 26.70 -25.81
CA ASN A 368 28.75 26.72 -26.82
C ASN A 368 29.01 25.35 -27.47
N MET A 369 28.36 24.28 -27.00
CA MET A 369 28.51 22.93 -27.59
C MET A 369 27.56 22.66 -28.77
N ASP A 370 26.52 23.48 -28.99
CA ASP A 370 25.65 23.39 -30.18
C ASP A 370 26.26 24.09 -31.42
N ASP A 371 27.40 24.77 -31.26
CA ASP A 371 28.13 25.48 -32.32
C ASP A 371 29.39 24.71 -32.83
N GLU A 372 29.61 23.47 -32.37
CA GLU A 372 30.56 22.48 -32.92
C GLU A 372 29.83 21.28 -33.55
#